data_AF-A0A8T3Z1Q2-F1
#
_entry.id   AF-A0A8T3Z1Q2-F1
#
_cell.length_a   1.000
_cell.length_b   1.000
_cell.length_c   1.000
_cell.angle_alpha   90.00
_cell.angle_beta   90.00
_cell.angle_gamma   90.00
#
_symmetry.space_group_name_H-M   'P 1'
#
loop_
_entity.id
_entity.type
_entity.pdbx_description
1 polymer ?
#
loop_
_entity_poly.entity_id
_entity_poly.type
_entity_poly.pdbx_seq_one_letter_code
_entity_poly.pdbx_strand_id
1 'polypeptide(L)'
;MVRNLTMDCEEAIEYIKKNVKNYDKIEMSYNRVFTPGEVINIETCVLKGGQKSCTVLVSLEGDTIHSTVDIDLEKIKYDLIEVRHIPQDGEETLIVIDTCEE
;
A
#
# COMPACT_ATOMS: atom_id res chain seq x y z
N MET A 1 -17.37 -4.34 -9.35
CA MET A 1 -17.78 -4.95 -8.07
C MET A 1 -16.59 -4.77 -7.14
N VAL A 2 -16.78 -4.39 -5.87
CA VAL A 2 -15.67 -4.18 -4.93
C VAL A 2 -15.48 -5.45 -4.11
N ARG A 3 -14.28 -6.01 -4.13
CA ARG A 3 -13.90 -7.16 -3.32
C ARG A 3 -13.42 -6.67 -1.96
N ASN A 4 -14.05 -7.12 -0.88
CA ASN A 4 -13.63 -6.79 0.48
C ASN A 4 -12.84 -7.94 1.08
N LEU A 5 -11.67 -7.64 1.63
CA LEU A 5 -10.79 -8.58 2.30
C LEU A 5 -10.44 -8.05 3.69
N THR A 6 -10.30 -8.97 4.63
CA THR A 6 -9.76 -8.71 5.96
C THR A 6 -8.55 -9.61 6.13
N MET A 7 -7.40 -9.04 6.45
CA MET A 7 -6.14 -9.76 6.55
C MET A 7 -5.20 -9.09 7.56
N ASP A 8 -4.15 -9.79 7.97
CA ASP A 8 -3.10 -9.20 8.80
C ASP A 8 -2.18 -8.28 7.97
N CYS A 9 -1.32 -7.50 8.62
CA CYS A 9 -0.46 -6.57 7.89
C CYS A 9 0.64 -7.24 7.06
N GLU A 10 1.12 -8.43 7.43
CA GLU A 10 2.08 -9.17 6.60
C GLU A 10 1.40 -9.67 5.32
N GLU A 11 0.18 -10.20 5.44
CA GLU A 11 -0.67 -10.61 4.33
C GLU A 11 -1.00 -9.42 3.41
N ALA A 12 -1.29 -8.24 3.97
CA ALA A 12 -1.56 -7.03 3.20
C ALA A 12 -0.32 -6.58 2.40
N ILE A 13 0.86 -6.61 3.02
CA ILE A 13 2.12 -6.30 2.33
C ILE A 13 2.38 -7.31 1.22
N GLU A 14 2.19 -8.61 1.48
CA GLU A 14 2.35 -9.65 0.47
C GLU A 14 1.32 -9.54 -0.66
N TYR A 15 0.09 -9.09 -0.37
CA TYR A 15 -0.89 -8.76 -1.38
C TYR A 15 -0.38 -7.64 -2.28
N ILE A 16 0.11 -6.54 -1.70
CA ILE A 16 0.61 -5.38 -2.46
C ILE A 16 1.75 -5.81 -3.38
N LYS A 17 2.74 -6.53 -2.86
CA LYS A 17 3.89 -7.05 -3.63
C LYS A 17 3.49 -7.90 -4.84
N LYS A 18 2.39 -8.64 -4.75
CA LYS A 18 1.97 -9.61 -5.79
C LYS A 18 0.96 -9.06 -6.78
N ASN A 19 0.10 -8.13 -6.34
CA ASN A 19 -1.10 -7.76 -7.09
C ASN A 19 -1.06 -6.31 -7.58
N VAL A 20 -0.42 -5.40 -6.85
CA VAL A 20 -0.35 -3.98 -7.22
C VAL A 20 0.75 -3.80 -8.26
N LYS A 21 0.47 -3.03 -9.30
CA LYS A 21 1.38 -2.73 -10.40
C LYS A 21 1.54 -1.22 -10.55
N ASN A 22 2.56 -0.83 -11.30
CA ASN A 22 2.72 0.56 -11.70
C ASN A 22 1.47 1.01 -12.46
N TYR A 23 1.08 2.26 -12.23
CA TYR A 23 -0.09 2.95 -12.74
C TYR A 23 -1.44 2.47 -12.18
N ASP A 24 -1.46 1.51 -11.25
CA ASP A 24 -2.65 1.24 -10.45
C ASP A 24 -2.87 2.38 -9.45
N LYS A 25 -4.12 2.60 -9.05
CA LYS A 25 -4.45 3.54 -7.98
C LYS A 25 -4.44 2.81 -6.65
N ILE A 26 -3.88 3.47 -5.64
CA ILE A 26 -3.85 2.98 -4.28
C ILE A 26 -4.29 4.09 -3.33
N GLU A 27 -5.07 3.72 -2.33
CA GLU A 27 -5.41 4.58 -1.21
C GLU A 27 -5.00 3.85 0.06
N MET A 28 -4.12 4.46 0.85
CA MET A 28 -3.65 3.88 2.10
C MET A 28 -4.05 4.77 3.27
N SER A 29 -4.59 4.14 4.32
CA SER A 29 -4.90 4.78 5.59
C SER A 29 -3.98 4.23 6.66
N TYR A 30 -3.18 5.08 7.29
CA TYR A 30 -2.28 4.69 8.37
C TYR A 30 -2.01 5.87 9.31
N ASN A 31 -1.93 5.63 10.63
CA ASN A 31 -1.67 6.67 11.65
C ASN A 31 -2.36 8.03 11.39
N ARG A 32 -3.65 8.00 10.99
CA ARG A 32 -4.48 9.19 10.64
C ARG A 32 -4.06 9.96 9.39
N VAL A 33 -3.11 9.44 8.63
CA VAL A 33 -2.74 9.87 7.29
C VAL A 33 -3.56 9.08 6.27
N PHE A 34 -4.04 9.79 5.25
CA PHE A 34 -4.69 9.19 4.09
C PHE A 34 -3.93 9.59 2.83
N THR A 35 -3.40 8.61 2.10
CA THR A 35 -2.60 8.84 0.89
C THR A 35 -3.27 8.20 -0.33
N PRO A 36 -4.16 8.93 -1.03
CA PRO A 36 -4.67 8.52 -2.32
C PRO A 36 -3.69 8.89 -3.43
N GLY A 37 -3.44 7.99 -4.37
CA GLY A 37 -2.58 8.29 -5.49
C GLY A 37 -2.38 7.16 -6.49
N GLU A 38 -1.61 7.47 -7.52
CA GLU A 38 -1.19 6.51 -8.53
C GLU A 38 0.18 5.91 -8.17
N VAL A 39 0.31 4.60 -8.27
CA VAL A 39 1.55 3.88 -8.01
C VAL A 39 2.52 4.14 -9.16
N ILE A 40 3.66 4.76 -8.86
CA ILE A 40 4.70 5.02 -9.85
C ILE A 40 5.69 3.85 -9.91
N ASN A 41 6.05 3.30 -8.73
CA ASN A 41 6.97 2.18 -8.63
C ASN A 41 6.75 1.39 -7.33
N ILE A 42 7.14 0.12 -7.33
CA ILE A 42 7.19 -0.72 -6.14
C ILE A 42 8.58 -1.34 -6.06
N GLU A 43 9.27 -1.08 -4.95
CA GLU A 43 10.61 -1.60 -4.70
C GLU A 43 10.60 -2.52 -3.49
N THR A 44 11.03 -3.76 -3.69
CA THR A 44 11.24 -4.72 -2.60
C THR A 44 12.71 -5.05 -2.49
N CYS A 45 13.28 -4.90 -1.28
CA CYS A 45 14.66 -5.29 -1.03
C CYS A 45 14.82 -5.97 0.32
N VAL A 46 15.88 -6.78 0.45
CA VAL A 46 16.30 -7.36 1.72
C VAL A 46 17.52 -6.59 2.19
N LEU A 47 17.40 -5.86 3.29
CA LEU A 47 18.46 -5.07 3.88
C LEU A 47 19.48 -5.98 4.58
N LYS A 48 20.68 -5.43 4.81
CA LYS A 48 21.69 -6.10 5.63
C LYS A 48 21.13 -6.37 7.02
N GLY A 49 21.09 -7.64 7.41
CA GLY A 49 20.46 -8.09 8.65
C GLY A 49 19.15 -8.88 8.45
N GLY A 50 18.71 -9.08 7.20
CA GLY A 50 17.54 -9.91 6.89
C GLY A 50 16.20 -9.18 6.97
N GLN A 51 16.21 -7.88 7.32
CA GLN A 51 15.02 -7.05 7.33
C GLN A 51 14.50 -6.83 5.90
N LYS A 52 13.22 -7.06 5.69
CA LYS A 52 12.55 -6.77 4.41
C LYS A 52 12.18 -5.30 4.37
N SER A 53 12.20 -4.73 3.17
CA SER A 53 11.65 -3.40 2.87
C SER A 53 10.73 -3.54 1.65
N CYS A 54 9.61 -2.83 1.70
CA CYS A 54 8.63 -2.79 0.62
C CYS A 54 8.18 -1.34 0.45
N THR A 55 8.84 -0.61 -0.44
CA THR A 55 8.58 0.80 -0.68
C THR A 55 7.68 0.96 -1.90
N VAL A 56 6.55 1.64 -1.70
CA VAL A 56 5.63 2.03 -2.77
C VAL A 56 5.82 3.52 -3.02
N LEU A 57 6.25 3.87 -4.22
CA LEU A 57 6.33 5.25 -4.69
C LEU A 57 4.96 5.65 -5.25
N VAL A 58 4.30 6.62 -4.62
CA VAL A 58 2.93 7.04 -4.96
C VAL A 58 2.94 8.51 -5.38
N SER A 59 2.37 8.80 -6.55
CA SER A 59 2.05 10.16 -6.97
C SER A 59 0.68 10.54 -6.38
N LEU A 60 0.67 11.45 -5.42
CA LEU A 60 -0.55 11.84 -4.71
C LEU A 60 -1.54 12.54 -5.64
N GLU A 61 -2.82 12.19 -5.48
CA GLU A 61 -3.91 12.89 -6.13
C GLU A 61 -4.30 14.13 -5.30
N GLY A 62 -4.20 15.32 -5.90
CA GLY A 62 -4.59 16.57 -5.25
C GLY A 62 -4.43 17.79 -6.16
N ASP A 63 -5.33 18.76 -6.03
CA ASP A 63 -5.43 19.92 -6.93
C ASP A 63 -4.30 20.93 -6.78
N THR A 64 -3.49 20.85 -5.72
CA THR A 64 -2.56 21.93 -5.34
C THR A 64 -1.10 21.50 -5.22
N ILE A 65 -0.81 20.20 -5.07
CA ILE A 65 0.56 19.71 -4.90
C ILE A 65 0.72 18.37 -5.63
N HIS A 66 1.39 18.38 -6.78
CA HIS A 66 1.86 17.16 -7.43
C HIS A 66 3.10 16.66 -6.68
N SER A 67 2.89 16.00 -5.55
CA SER A 67 3.94 15.39 -4.76
C SER A 67 3.99 13.89 -4.98
N THR A 68 5.19 13.38 -5.16
CA THR A 68 5.45 11.94 -5.08
C THR A 68 6.01 11.62 -3.70
N VAL A 69 5.49 10.55 -3.07
CA VAL A 69 5.90 10.11 -1.74
C VAL A 69 6.36 8.66 -1.77
N ASP A 70 7.40 8.37 -0.99
CA ASP A 70 7.89 7.01 -0.75
C ASP A 70 7.27 6.48 0.53
N ILE A 71 6.50 5.39 0.43
CA ILE A 71 5.85 4.75 1.57
C ILE A 71 6.47 3.36 1.77
N ASP A 72 7.30 3.22 2.81
CA ASP A 72 7.87 1.92 3.21
C ASP A 72 6.87 1.19 4.10
N LEU A 73 6.17 0.21 3.53
CA LEU A 73 5.11 -0.52 4.19
C LEU A 73 5.62 -1.28 5.42
N GLU A 74 6.87 -1.76 5.40
CA GLU A 74 7.46 -2.50 6.52
C GLU A 74 7.67 -1.59 7.75
N LYS A 75 7.76 -0.26 7.55
CA LYS A 75 7.84 0.72 8.65
C LYS A 75 6.50 1.14 9.19
N ILE A 76 5.47 1.18 8.35
CA ILE A 76 4.13 1.64 8.72
C ILE A 76 3.16 0.49 9.00
N LYS A 77 3.60 -0.77 8.90
CA LYS A 77 2.72 -1.95 8.95
C LYS A 77 1.84 -2.00 10.19
N TYR A 78 2.37 -1.66 11.36
CA TYR A 78 1.65 -1.64 12.64
C TYR A 78 0.64 -0.49 12.76
N ASP A 79 0.80 0.54 11.93
CA ASP A 79 -0.09 1.70 11.87
C ASP A 79 -1.07 1.61 10.70
N LEU A 80 -0.95 0.59 9.83
CA LEU A 80 -1.77 0.42 8.65
C LEU A 80 -3.18 -0.02 9.05
N ILE A 81 -4.18 0.70 8.56
CA ILE A 81 -5.59 0.50 8.91
C ILE A 81 -6.33 -0.10 7.71
N GLU A 82 -6.12 0.48 6.53
CA GLU A 82 -6.83 0.08 5.31
C GLU A 82 -5.97 0.35 4.08
N VAL A 83 -6.10 -0.54 3.10
CA VAL A 83 -5.55 -0.36 1.76
C VAL A 83 -6.65 -0.61 0.74
N ARG A 84 -6.95 0.39 -0.08
CA ARG A 84 -7.78 0.23 -1.27
C ARG A 84 -6.89 0.16 -2.50
N HIS A 85 -7.01 -0.93 -3.25
CA HIS A 85 -6.32 -1.15 -4.52
C HIS A 85 -7.33 -1.08 -5.67
N ILE A 86 -7.10 -0.18 -6.61
CA ILE A 86 -7.93 0.03 -7.80
C ILE A 86 -7.02 -0.22 -9.02
N PRO A 87 -7.01 -1.44 -9.57
CA PRO A 87 -6.18 -1.78 -10.71
C PRO A 87 -6.66 -1.06 -11.98
N GLN A 88 -5.76 -0.82 -12.94
CA GLN A 88 -6.15 -0.26 -14.25
C GLN A 88 -7.14 -1.15 -15.01
N ASP A 89 -6.97 -2.47 -14.88
CA ASP A 89 -7.85 -3.49 -15.44
C ASP A 89 -8.09 -4.57 -14.39
N GLY A 90 -9.33 -4.68 -13.92
CA GLY A 90 -9.71 -5.65 -12.89
C GLY A 90 -10.75 -5.11 -11.91
N GLU A 91 -10.87 -5.84 -10.79
CA GLU A 91 -11.81 -5.50 -9.73
C GLU A 91 -11.11 -4.74 -8.60
N GLU A 92 -11.72 -3.63 -8.19
CA GLU A 92 -11.32 -2.89 -7.00
C GLU A 92 -11.36 -3.81 -5.77
N THR A 93 -10.30 -3.74 -4.96
CA THR A 93 -10.15 -4.52 -3.73
C THR A 93 -9.94 -3.58 -2.55
N LEU A 94 -10.80 -3.70 -1.54
CA LEU A 94 -10.67 -3.04 -0.25
C LEU A 94 -10.10 -4.03 0.77
N ILE A 95 -9.01 -3.67 1.43
CA ILE A 95 -8.32 -4.49 2.42
C ILE A 95 -8.37 -3.77 3.76
N VAL A 96 -9.04 -4.36 4.74
CA VAL A 96 -9.06 -3.88 6.13
C VAL A 96 -8.06 -4.69 6.95
N ILE A 97 -7.19 -4.00 7.69
CA ILE A 97 -6.19 -4.64 8.56
C ILE A 97 -6.82 -4.95 9.91
N ASP A 98 -6.85 -6.23 10.30
CA ASP A 98 -7.47 -6.69 11.55
C ASP A 98 -6.47 -6.81 12.68
N THR A 99 -5.30 -7.37 12.39
CA THR A 99 -4.24 -7.64 13.37
C THR A 99 -2.86 -7.39 12.80
N CYS A 100 -1.98 -6.85 13.65
CA CYS A 100 -0.54 -6.91 13.46
C CYS A 100 0.07 -7.48 14.72
N GLU A 101 0.64 -8.68 14.65
CA GLU A 101 1.44 -9.23 15.74
C GLU A 101 2.86 -8.64 15.66
N GLU A 102 3.37 -8.13 16.79
CA GLU A 102 4.73 -7.61 16.93
C GLU A 102 5.81 -8.70 16.93
#